data_AF-A0A9W6JAL0-F1
#
_entry.id   AF-A0A9W6JAL0-F1
#
_cell.length_a   1.000
_cell.length_b   1.000
_cell.length_c   1.000
_cell.angle_alpha   90.00
_cell.angle_beta   90.00
_cell.angle_gamma   90.00
#
_symmetry.space_group_name_H-M   'P 1'
#
loop_
_entity.id
_entity.type
_entity.pdbx_description
1 polymer ?
#
loop_
_entity_poly.entity_id
_entity_poly.type
_entity_poly.pdbx_seq_one_letter_code
_entity_poly.pdbx_strand_id
1 'polypeptide(L)'
;MSLDVPDTGGRPLVIEGTGGLMVPLSRSTLYIDIFARWQLPIVLCARTELGTINHSLLSIEALRNRTIEILGIAFIGERNSESESAICEIGRVRWLGRLPRLSPLTANSLRAAFSTSFRRDDFNL
;
A
#
# COMPACT_ATOMS: atom_id res chain seq x y z
N MET A 1 -15.04 -3.35 19.26
CA MET A 1 -13.77 -4.08 19.10
C MET A 1 -12.66 -3.04 19.00
N SER A 2 -11.79 -2.95 20.01
CA SER A 2 -10.56 -2.18 19.84
C SER A 2 -9.57 -3.08 19.10
N LEU A 3 -9.06 -2.57 17.98
CA LEU A 3 -7.93 -3.14 17.27
C LEU A 3 -6.80 -2.17 17.57
N ASP A 4 -5.99 -2.50 18.56
CA ASP A 4 -4.91 -1.66 19.04
C ASP A 4 -3.59 -2.11 18.40
N VAL A 5 -2.68 -1.17 18.18
CA VAL A 5 -1.36 -1.47 17.62
C VAL A 5 -0.55 -2.24 18.67
N PRO A 6 -0.01 -3.43 18.36
CA PRO A 6 0.75 -4.20 19.34
C PRO A 6 2.08 -3.53 19.68
N ASP A 7 2.48 -3.59 20.94
CA ASP A 7 3.85 -3.26 21.34
C ASP A 7 4.81 -4.35 20.83
N THR A 8 5.72 -3.97 19.95
CA THR A 8 6.70 -4.88 19.35
C THR A 8 8.04 -4.92 20.08
N GLY A 9 8.24 -4.07 21.10
CA GLY A 9 9.54 -3.90 21.77
C GLY A 9 10.61 -3.35 20.82
N GLY A 10 10.24 -2.45 19.92
CA GLY A 10 11.16 -1.82 18.95
C GLY A 10 11.47 -2.65 17.71
N ARG A 11 10.84 -3.82 17.53
CA ARG A 11 10.97 -4.60 16.29
C ARG A 11 10.12 -3.97 15.17
N PRO A 12 10.54 -4.07 13.89
CA PRO A 12 9.74 -3.61 12.77
C PRO A 12 8.34 -4.25 12.77
N LEU A 13 7.32 -3.43 12.51
CA LEU A 13 5.93 -3.86 12.42
C LEU A 13 5.39 -3.56 11.02
N VAL A 14 4.81 -4.56 10.38
CA VAL A 14 4.00 -4.39 9.17
C VAL A 14 2.60 -4.90 9.49
N ILE A 15 1.59 -4.07 9.21
CA ILE A 15 0.18 -4.44 9.39
C ILE A 15 -0.46 -4.48 8.01
N GLU A 16 -0.99 -5.65 7.64
CA GLU A 16 -1.75 -5.83 6.40
C GLU A 16 -3.24 -5.97 6.72
N GLY A 17 -4.06 -5.13 6.09
CA GLY A 17 -5.52 -5.30 6.11
C GLY A 17 -5.98 -6.33 5.07
N THR A 18 -7.27 -6.68 5.07
CA THR A 18 -7.82 -7.59 4.07
C THR A 18 -8.59 -6.82 3.01
N GLY A 19 -8.20 -6.96 1.75
CA GLY A 19 -8.87 -6.32 0.61
C GLY A 19 -8.56 -4.83 0.50
N GLY A 20 -9.59 -4.00 0.31
CA GLY A 20 -9.46 -2.55 0.14
C GLY A 20 -9.75 -1.74 1.40
N LEU A 21 -9.50 -0.44 1.34
CA LEU A 21 -9.68 0.50 2.46
C LEU A 21 -11.11 0.49 3.04
N MET A 22 -12.12 0.37 2.17
CA MET A 22 -13.53 0.40 2.56
C MET A 22 -14.11 -0.98 2.89
N VAL A 23 -13.26 -2.00 3.13
CA VAL A 23 -13.76 -3.31 3.53
C VAL A 23 -14.33 -3.23 4.95
N PRO A 24 -15.57 -3.73 5.18
CA PRO A 24 -16.20 -3.68 6.49
C PRO A 24 -15.59 -4.70 7.45
N LEU A 25 -15.21 -4.24 8.63
CA LEU A 25 -14.85 -5.05 9.79
C LEU A 25 -16.05 -5.36 10.68
N SER A 26 -17.04 -4.46 10.65
CA SER A 26 -18.32 -4.62 11.32
C SER A 26 -19.41 -3.90 10.51
N ARG A 27 -20.65 -3.91 11.00
CA ARG A 27 -21.75 -3.16 10.38
C ARG A 27 -21.53 -1.64 10.34
N SER A 28 -20.63 -1.12 11.17
CA SER A 28 -20.41 0.32 11.34
C SER A 28 -18.93 0.70 11.35
N THR A 29 -18.04 -0.16 10.87
CA THR A 29 -16.59 0.09 10.90
C THR A 29 -15.92 -0.50 9.67
N LEU A 30 -15.17 0.33 8.96
CA LEU A 30 -14.33 -0.06 7.82
C LEU A 30 -12.86 -0.11 8.24
N TYR A 31 -12.01 -0.79 7.46
CA TYR A 31 -10.56 -0.78 7.69
C TYR A 31 -9.98 0.64 7.72
N ILE A 32 -10.43 1.51 6.82
CA ILE A 32 -9.95 2.90 6.76
C ILE A 32 -10.23 3.69 8.05
N ASP A 33 -11.28 3.32 8.80
CA ASP A 33 -11.58 3.95 10.09
C ASP A 33 -10.59 3.49 11.16
N ILE A 34 -10.11 2.24 11.09
CA ILE A 34 -9.04 1.74 11.96
C ILE A 34 -7.73 2.45 11.65
N PHE A 35 -7.38 2.57 10.38
CA PHE A 35 -6.17 3.26 9.95
C PHE A 35 -6.19 4.74 10.34
N ALA A 36 -7.36 5.39 10.25
CA ALA A 36 -7.54 6.76 10.72
C ALA A 36 -7.35 6.92 12.24
N ARG A 37 -7.62 5.87 13.04
CA ARG A 37 -7.33 5.90 14.48
C ARG A 37 -5.85 5.71 14.77
N TRP A 38 -5.18 4.83 14.02
CA TRP A 38 -3.76 4.54 14.23
C TRP A 38 -2.84 5.66 13.73
N GLN A 39 -3.25 6.40 12.70
CA GLN A 39 -2.45 7.45 12.05
C GLN A 39 -1.04 6.97 11.67
N LEU A 40 -0.92 5.70 11.26
CA LEU A 40 0.31 5.13 10.75
C LEU A 40 0.41 5.35 9.24
N PRO A 41 1.62 5.58 8.69
CA PRO A 41 1.81 5.72 7.25
C PRO A 41 1.41 4.47 6.48
N ILE A 42 0.74 4.66 5.34
CA ILE A 42 0.26 3.57 4.49
C ILE A 42 1.11 3.44 3.23
N VAL A 43 1.47 2.19 2.92
CA VAL A 43 1.88 1.78 1.57
C VAL A 43 0.65 1.31 0.82
N LEU A 44 0.27 2.01 -0.25
CA LEU A 44 -0.78 1.54 -1.15
C LEU A 44 -0.20 0.50 -2.11
N CYS A 45 -0.88 -0.63 -2.27
CA CYS A 45 -0.49 -1.66 -3.24
C CYS A 45 -1.49 -1.67 -4.41
N ALA A 46 -0.99 -1.52 -5.64
CA ALA A 46 -1.84 -1.51 -6.84
C ALA A 46 -1.30 -2.43 -7.93
N ARG A 47 -2.20 -3.15 -8.60
CA ARG A 47 -1.91 -3.78 -9.89
C ARG A 47 -2.10 -2.79 -11.03
N THR A 48 -1.67 -3.12 -12.24
CA THR A 48 -1.66 -2.21 -13.40
C THR A 48 -2.70 -2.56 -14.47
N GLU A 49 -3.79 -3.22 -14.07
CA GLU A 49 -4.89 -3.64 -14.96
C GLU A 49 -5.93 -2.52 -15.17
N LEU A 50 -6.80 -2.69 -16.16
CA LEU A 50 -7.88 -1.73 -16.46
C LEU A 50 -8.70 -1.40 -15.19
N GLY A 51 -8.95 -0.10 -14.99
CA GLY A 51 -9.65 0.43 -13.82
C GLY A 51 -8.74 0.79 -12.63
N THR A 52 -7.46 0.41 -12.65
CA THR A 52 -6.54 0.69 -11.54
C THR A 52 -6.33 2.17 -11.26
N ILE A 53 -6.32 3.03 -12.29
CA ILE A 53 -6.15 4.48 -12.12
C ILE A 53 -7.28 5.01 -11.24
N ASN A 54 -8.53 4.69 -11.58
CA ASN A 54 -9.69 5.09 -10.79
C ASN A 54 -9.62 4.53 -9.35
N HIS A 55 -9.38 3.24 -9.19
CA HIS A 55 -9.31 2.63 -7.85
C HIS A 55 -8.21 3.24 -6.97
N SER A 56 -7.04 3.51 -7.55
CA SER A 56 -5.91 4.09 -6.83
C SER A 56 -6.20 5.53 -6.45
N LEU A 57 -6.72 6.35 -7.36
CA LEU A 57 -7.04 7.75 -7.06
C LEU A 57 -8.16 7.88 -6.02
N LEU A 58 -9.22 7.07 -6.11
CA LEU A 58 -10.28 7.01 -5.09
C LEU A 58 -9.73 6.57 -3.72
N SER A 59 -8.79 5.63 -3.71
CA SER A 59 -8.14 5.18 -2.47
C SER A 59 -7.28 6.29 -1.86
N ILE A 60 -6.49 6.99 -2.68
CA ILE A 60 -5.66 8.13 -2.27
C ILE A 60 -6.52 9.25 -1.70
N GLU A 61 -7.63 9.58 -2.36
CA GLU A 61 -8.58 10.60 -1.89
C GLU A 61 -9.19 10.19 -0.54
N ALA A 62 -9.64 8.94 -0.40
CA ALA A 62 -10.24 8.46 0.83
C ALA A 62 -9.28 8.51 2.04
N LEU A 63 -7.99 8.22 1.83
CA LEU A 63 -6.94 8.32 2.84
C LEU A 63 -6.67 9.78 3.23
N ARG A 64 -6.52 10.66 2.24
CA ARG A 64 -6.30 12.10 2.47
C ARG A 64 -7.46 12.77 3.20
N ASN A 65 -8.69 12.42 2.85
CA ASN A 65 -9.88 12.94 3.53
C ASN A 65 -9.95 12.52 5.02
N ARG A 66 -9.16 11.53 5.43
CA ARG A 66 -9.00 11.09 6.83
C ARG A 66 -7.63 11.47 7.42
N THR A 67 -6.92 12.36 6.74
CA THR A 67 -5.57 12.85 7.09
C THR A 67 -4.54 11.73 7.31
N ILE A 68 -4.72 10.57 6.68
CA ILE A 68 -3.79 9.44 6.79
C ILE A 68 -2.62 9.68 5.84
N GLU A 69 -1.40 9.58 6.36
CA GLU A 69 -0.18 9.69 5.56
C GLU A 69 -0.08 8.53 4.57
N ILE A 70 0.24 8.86 3.32
CA ILE A 70 0.54 7.88 2.27
C ILE A 70 2.04 7.92 2.04
N LEU A 71 2.75 6.91 2.56
CA LEU A 71 4.20 6.76 2.38
C LEU A 71 4.57 6.65 0.90
N GLY A 72 3.69 6.02 0.12
CA GLY A 72 3.77 5.91 -1.33
C GLY A 72 2.93 4.75 -1.85
N ILE A 73 3.09 4.46 -3.13
CA ILE A 73 2.42 3.37 -3.83
C ILE A 73 3.44 2.38 -4.39
N ALA A 74 3.21 1.09 -4.13
CA ALA A 74 3.95 -0.04 -4.68
C ALA A 74 3.11 -0.75 -5.74
N PHE A 75 3.69 -0.98 -6.90
CA PHE A 75 3.01 -1.66 -8.01
C PHE A 75 3.29 -3.16 -8.01
N ILE A 76 2.33 -3.97 -8.44
CA ILE A 76 2.43 -5.44 -8.46
C ILE A 76 2.04 -5.98 -9.83
N GLY A 77 2.90 -6.82 -10.39
CA GLY A 77 2.67 -7.52 -11.65
C GLY A 77 3.28 -6.85 -12.87
N GLU A 78 2.60 -6.97 -14.01
CA GLU A 78 3.09 -6.45 -15.29
C GLU A 78 3.21 -4.94 -15.30
N ARG A 79 4.10 -4.40 -16.14
CA ARG A 79 4.34 -2.95 -16.15
C ARG A 79 3.28 -2.26 -17.01
N ASN A 80 2.74 -1.16 -16.50
CA ASN A 80 2.04 -0.18 -17.32
C ASN A 80 2.52 1.20 -16.89
N SER A 81 3.56 1.70 -17.57
CA SER A 81 4.21 2.96 -17.18
C SER A 81 3.26 4.15 -17.24
N GLU A 82 2.32 4.17 -18.19
CA GLU A 82 1.35 5.27 -18.31
C GLU A 82 0.41 5.31 -17.11
N SER A 83 -0.10 4.14 -16.69
CA SER A 83 -0.97 4.03 -15.51
C SER A 83 -0.22 4.37 -14.23
N GLU A 84 1.00 3.86 -14.07
CA GLU A 84 1.85 4.14 -12.91
C GLU A 84 2.15 5.64 -12.79
N SER A 85 2.59 6.28 -13.88
CA SER A 85 2.87 7.73 -13.93
C SER A 85 1.60 8.54 -13.65
N ALA A 86 0.49 8.24 -14.32
CA ALA A 86 -0.77 8.97 -14.11
C ALA A 86 -1.24 8.91 -12.65
N ILE A 87 -1.15 7.73 -12.00
CA ILE A 87 -1.50 7.59 -10.59
C ILE A 87 -0.57 8.40 -9.69
N CYS A 88 0.74 8.36 -9.92
CA CYS A 88 1.71 9.07 -9.08
C CYS A 88 1.61 10.59 -9.25
N GLU A 89 1.43 11.07 -10.48
CA GLU A 89 1.34 12.50 -10.81
C GLU A 89 0.03 13.12 -10.34
N ILE A 90 -1.12 12.55 -10.74
CA ILE A 90 -2.44 13.04 -10.35
C ILE A 90 -2.67 12.81 -8.86
N GLY A 91 -2.33 11.61 -8.40
CA GLY A 91 -2.43 11.23 -7.01
C GLY A 91 -1.41 11.93 -6.13
N ARG A 92 -0.36 12.57 -6.66
CA ARG A 92 0.72 13.22 -5.89
C ARG A 92 1.27 12.30 -4.79
N VAL A 93 1.58 11.07 -5.15
CA VAL A 93 2.12 10.05 -4.24
C VAL A 93 3.45 9.54 -4.78
N ARG A 94 4.35 9.16 -3.88
CA ARG A 94 5.66 8.62 -4.25
C ARG A 94 5.51 7.22 -4.85
N TRP A 95 6.19 6.97 -5.96
CA TRP A 95 6.40 5.62 -6.51
C TRP A 95 7.46 4.91 -5.67
N LEU A 96 7.10 3.81 -5.00
CA LEU A 96 8.01 3.07 -4.12
C LEU A 96 8.76 1.94 -4.83
N GLY A 97 8.19 1.43 -5.92
CA GLY A 97 8.75 0.30 -6.65
C GLY A 97 7.70 -0.58 -7.30
N ARG A 98 8.16 -1.62 -8.00
CA ARG A 98 7.29 -2.63 -8.63
C ARG A 98 7.76 -4.05 -8.37
N LEU A 99 6.93 -4.87 -7.75
CA LEU A 99 7.18 -6.30 -7.62
C LEU A 99 6.61 -7.05 -8.85
N PRO A 100 7.44 -7.70 -9.69
CA PRO A 100 6.94 -8.50 -10.81
C PRO A 100 6.22 -9.76 -10.30
N ARG A 101 5.43 -10.42 -11.17
CA ARG A 101 4.91 -11.76 -10.85
C ARG A 101 6.08 -12.74 -10.76
N LEU A 102 6.15 -13.48 -9.66
CA LEU A 102 7.20 -14.46 -9.42
C LEU A 102 6.67 -15.87 -9.64
N SER A 103 7.33 -16.63 -10.51
CA SER A 103 7.04 -18.04 -10.74
C SER A 103 8.36 -18.81 -10.91
N PRO A 104 8.80 -19.61 -9.91
CA PRO A 104 8.13 -19.85 -8.62
C PRO A 104 8.29 -18.68 -7.63
N LEU A 105 7.29 -18.51 -6.76
CA LEU A 105 7.40 -17.65 -5.59
C LEU A 105 8.16 -18.40 -4.49
N THR A 106 9.42 -18.02 -4.28
CA THR A 106 10.29 -18.58 -3.25
C THR A 106 10.88 -17.46 -2.41
N ALA A 107 11.39 -17.78 -1.22
CA ALA A 107 12.07 -16.79 -0.38
C ALA A 107 13.26 -16.12 -1.11
N ASN A 108 14.00 -16.88 -1.91
CA ASN A 108 15.15 -16.37 -2.67
C ASN A 108 14.71 -15.48 -3.83
N SER A 109 13.73 -15.92 -4.63
CA SER A 109 13.21 -15.10 -5.74
C SER A 109 12.53 -13.82 -5.25
N LEU A 110 11.81 -13.87 -4.13
CA LEU A 110 11.22 -12.69 -3.50
C LEU A 110 12.29 -11.71 -2.99
N ARG A 111 13.32 -12.21 -2.29
CA ARG A 111 14.42 -11.36 -1.78
C ARG A 111 15.18 -10.68 -2.92
N ALA A 112 15.49 -11.42 -3.98
CA ALA A 112 16.17 -10.89 -5.15
C ALA A 112 15.32 -9.83 -5.88
N ALA A 113 14.02 -10.10 -6.06
CA ALA A 113 13.09 -9.16 -6.66
C ALA A 113 12.96 -7.89 -5.81
N PHE A 114 12.79 -8.03 -4.50
CA PHE A 114 12.66 -6.86 -3.61
C PHE A 114 13.92 -5.98 -3.65
N SER A 115 15.11 -6.58 -3.59
CA SER A 115 16.38 -5.85 -3.61
C SER A 115 16.62 -5.12 -4.93
N THR A 116 16.05 -5.61 -6.04
CA THR A 116 16.14 -4.98 -7.36
C THR A 116 15.09 -3.89 -7.54
N SER A 117 13.88 -4.13 -7.03
CA SER A 117 12.69 -3.34 -7.35
C SER A 117 12.35 -2.24 -6.36
N PHE A 118 12.90 -2.28 -5.14
CA PHE A 118 12.58 -1.37 -4.05
C PHE A 118 13.84 -0.88 -3.36
N ARG A 119 13.84 0.38 -2.93
CA ARG A 119 14.90 0.91 -2.06
C ARG A 119 14.44 0.84 -0.63
N ARG A 120 15.26 0.25 0.24
CA ARG A 120 14.90 0.05 1.65
C ARG A 120 14.67 1.36 2.38
N ASP A 121 15.44 2.39 2.05
CA ASP A 121 15.36 3.71 2.68
C ASP A 121 14.05 4.45 2.39
N ASP A 122 13.32 4.07 1.34
CA ASP A 122 12.00 4.64 1.06
C ASP A 122 10.96 4.23 2.11
N PHE A 123 11.24 3.23 2.95
CA PHE A 123 10.35 2.73 3.99
C PHE A 123 10.76 3.14 5.41
N ASN A 124 11.82 3.93 5.56
CA ASN A 124 12.19 4.50 6.85
C ASN A 124 11.26 5.68 7.17
N LEU A 125 10.63 5.64 8.33
CA LEU A 125 9.78 6.69 8.89
C LEU A 125 10.56 7.56 9.86
#